data_AF-A0A949Z1Q4-F1
#
_entry.id   AF-A0A949Z1Q4-F1
#
_cell.length_a   1.000
_cell.length_b   1.000
_cell.length_c   1.000
_cell.angle_alpha   90.00
_cell.angle_beta   90.00
_cell.angle_gamma   90.00
#
_symmetry.space_group_name_H-M   'P 1'
#
loop_
_entity.id
_entity.type
_entity.pdbx_description
1 polymer ?
#
loop_
_entity_poly.entity_id
_entity_poly.type
_entity_poly.pdbx_seq_one_letter_code
_entity_poly.pdbx_strand_id
1 'polypeptide(L)'
;ASAMVHLPGLVLSEQINQVINSINKIGLAVRGLYGEGTEAMGNLFQVSNQTTLGENESQIIERLNKVIDTLIQRENQSRENLLETKRTMLMDQIGRAYGILTHAFSISSKEALNLLSVMRLGIDLGFFPEEGRVFTNSLLMETQPAHLQHFSQQKLAAEERDHLRADIVREKLKNFPKPNKNKLPGGQTEGPAPEIQ
;
A
#
# COMPACT_ATOMS: atom_id res chain seq x y z
N ALA A 1 -14.75 9.35 -14.44
CA ALA A 1 -14.71 8.46 -13.26
C ALA A 1 -13.32 7.85 -13.11
N SER A 2 -12.83 7.69 -11.88
CA SER A 2 -11.57 7.00 -11.60
C SER A 2 -11.59 6.37 -10.21
N ALA A 3 -10.80 5.33 -10.00
CA ALA A 3 -10.59 4.68 -8.72
C ALA A 3 -9.10 4.51 -8.46
N MET A 4 -8.69 4.60 -7.18
CA MET A 4 -7.33 4.32 -6.75
C MET A 4 -7.29 2.95 -6.09
N VAL A 5 -6.35 2.12 -6.52
CA VAL A 5 -6.18 0.74 -6.04
C VAL A 5 -4.75 0.51 -5.58
N HIS A 6 -4.61 -0.31 -4.54
CA HIS A 6 -3.31 -0.71 -3.98
C HIS A 6 -3.06 -2.16 -4.40
N LEU A 7 -2.07 -2.38 -5.27
CA LEU A 7 -1.83 -3.67 -5.94
C LEU A 7 -0.44 -4.27 -5.63
N PRO A 8 -0.01 -4.36 -4.35
CA PRO A 8 1.31 -4.86 -4.00
C PRO A 8 1.50 -6.34 -4.34
N GLY A 9 0.46 -7.17 -4.27
CA GLY A 9 0.52 -8.60 -4.62
C GLY A 9 0.89 -8.78 -6.09
N LEU A 10 0.15 -8.12 -6.98
CA LEU A 10 0.41 -8.15 -8.43
C LEU A 10 1.79 -7.60 -8.80
N VAL A 11 2.31 -6.62 -8.06
CA VAL A 11 3.68 -6.09 -8.26
C VAL A 11 4.72 -7.11 -7.79
N LEU A 12 4.58 -7.65 -6.58
CA LEU A 12 5.52 -8.64 -6.01
C LEU A 12 5.52 -9.98 -6.75
N SER A 13 4.41 -10.32 -7.42
CA SER A 13 4.30 -11.49 -8.29
C SER A 13 4.68 -11.20 -9.75
N GLU A 14 5.12 -9.98 -10.07
CA GLU A 14 5.51 -9.53 -11.43
C GLU A 14 4.39 -9.64 -12.48
N GLN A 15 3.11 -9.65 -12.03
CA GLN A 15 1.94 -9.81 -12.90
C GLN A 15 1.32 -8.47 -13.34
N ILE A 16 1.72 -7.36 -12.71
CA ILE A 16 1.10 -6.05 -12.91
C ILE A 16 1.09 -5.59 -14.37
N ASN A 17 2.16 -5.81 -15.13
CA ASN A 17 2.25 -5.38 -16.53
C ASN A 17 1.23 -6.10 -17.43
N GLN A 18 0.99 -7.40 -17.19
CA GLN A 18 -0.01 -8.17 -17.93
C GLN A 18 -1.43 -7.67 -17.64
N VAL A 19 -1.69 -7.31 -16.39
CA VAL A 19 -2.97 -6.76 -15.94
C VAL A 19 -3.21 -5.37 -16.54
N ILE A 20 -2.22 -4.47 -16.48
CA ILE A 20 -2.31 -3.13 -17.10
C ILE A 20 -2.59 -3.24 -18.60
N ASN A 21 -1.87 -4.10 -19.31
CA ASN A 21 -2.08 -4.31 -20.74
C ASN A 21 -3.48 -4.83 -21.07
N SER A 22 -4.05 -5.67 -20.20
CA SER A 22 -5.41 -6.19 -20.37
C SER A 22 -6.46 -5.10 -20.16
N ILE A 23 -6.25 -4.21 -19.19
CA ILE A 23 -7.18 -3.09 -18.90
C ILE A 23 -7.14 -2.05 -20.01
N ASN A 24 -5.95 -1.70 -20.51
CA ASN A 24 -5.79 -0.75 -21.60
C ASN A 24 -6.52 -1.20 -22.88
N LYS A 25 -6.56 -2.51 -23.16
CA LYS A 25 -7.30 -3.07 -24.31
C LYS A 25 -8.82 -2.89 -24.22
N ILE A 26 -9.35 -2.63 -23.03
CA ILE A 26 -10.80 -2.48 -22.78
C ILE A 26 -11.17 -0.98 -22.67
N GLY A 27 -10.26 -0.07 -23.03
CA GLY A 27 -10.53 1.37 -23.12
C GLY A 27 -10.47 2.13 -21.78
N LEU A 28 -9.81 1.55 -20.78
CA LEU A 28 -9.50 2.23 -19.51
C LEU A 28 -8.01 2.53 -19.43
N ALA A 29 -7.65 3.63 -18.78
CA ALA A 29 -6.26 3.96 -18.48
C ALA A 29 -5.87 3.39 -17.11
N VAL A 30 -4.64 2.89 -16.99
CA VAL A 30 -4.01 2.64 -15.69
C VAL A 30 -2.71 3.43 -15.60
N ARG A 31 -2.53 4.17 -14.51
CA ARG A 31 -1.31 4.94 -14.24
C ARG A 31 -0.84 4.75 -12.79
N GLY A 32 0.46 4.60 -12.59
CA GLY A 32 1.05 4.62 -11.25
C GLY A 32 0.96 6.00 -10.59
N LEU A 33 0.69 6.03 -9.29
CA LEU A 33 0.70 7.26 -8.50
C LEU A 33 2.14 7.80 -8.41
N TYR A 34 2.33 9.07 -8.76
CA TYR A 34 3.60 9.81 -8.75
C TYR A 34 4.75 9.22 -9.60
N GLY A 35 4.44 8.31 -10.54
CA GLY A 35 5.43 7.74 -11.46
C GLY A 35 5.31 8.24 -12.91
N GLU A 36 6.41 8.06 -13.64
CA GLU A 36 6.46 8.13 -15.11
C GLU A 36 6.39 6.70 -15.67
N GLY A 37 5.49 6.43 -16.61
CA GLY A 37 5.30 5.09 -17.17
C GLY A 37 4.57 4.12 -16.22
N THR A 38 5.13 2.92 -16.04
CA THR A 38 4.53 1.80 -15.27
C THR A 38 5.01 1.71 -13.82
N GLU A 39 6.03 2.48 -13.41
CA GLU A 39 6.49 2.50 -12.03
C GLU A 39 5.47 3.24 -11.16
N ALA A 40 4.99 2.59 -10.08
CA ALA A 40 3.98 3.15 -9.21
C ALA A 40 4.52 3.26 -7.78
N MET A 41 4.64 4.49 -7.27
CA MET A 41 5.11 4.69 -5.89
C MET A 41 4.10 4.11 -4.91
N GLY A 42 4.60 3.30 -3.97
CA GLY A 42 3.77 2.65 -2.97
C GLY A 42 2.78 1.64 -3.56
N ASN A 43 3.02 1.09 -4.76
CA ASN A 43 2.12 0.13 -5.42
C ASN A 43 0.68 0.66 -5.59
N LEU A 44 0.52 1.98 -5.68
CA LEU A 44 -0.77 2.66 -5.86
C LEU A 44 -0.98 2.98 -7.34
N PHE A 45 -2.11 2.55 -7.87
CA PHE A 45 -2.48 2.75 -9.27
C PHE A 45 -3.83 3.47 -9.35
N GLN A 46 -3.94 4.38 -10.31
CA GLN A 46 -5.21 5.00 -10.68
C GLN A 46 -5.73 4.33 -11.94
N VAL A 47 -6.95 3.80 -11.86
CA VAL A 47 -7.70 3.32 -13.02
C VAL A 47 -8.73 4.39 -13.38
N SER A 48 -8.71 4.86 -14.62
CA SER A 48 -9.62 5.91 -15.08
C SER A 48 -10.20 5.62 -16.45
N ASN A 49 -11.38 6.17 -16.69
CA ASN A 49 -12.05 6.04 -17.98
C ASN A 49 -11.41 6.95 -19.03
N GLN A 50 -11.08 6.42 -20.22
CA GLN A 50 -10.57 7.21 -21.35
C GLN A 50 -11.68 7.69 -22.30
N THR A 51 -12.76 6.94 -22.46
CA THR A 51 -13.82 7.24 -23.44
C THR A 51 -14.82 8.28 -22.90
N THR A 52 -14.92 9.45 -23.52
CA THR A 52 -15.79 10.54 -23.03
C THR A 52 -17.05 10.78 -23.87
N LEU A 53 -17.10 10.29 -25.11
CA LEU A 53 -18.20 10.50 -26.05
C LEU A 53 -18.81 9.16 -26.47
N GLY A 54 -20.13 9.10 -26.54
CA GLY A 54 -20.87 7.93 -27.05
C GLY A 54 -21.29 6.89 -25.99
N GLU A 55 -21.00 7.13 -24.72
CA GLU A 55 -21.41 6.28 -23.59
C GLU A 55 -22.05 7.12 -22.50
N ASN A 56 -23.12 6.60 -21.89
CA ASN A 56 -23.75 7.27 -20.74
C ASN A 56 -22.89 7.07 -19.48
N GLU A 57 -22.92 8.02 -18.54
CA GLU A 57 -22.12 7.96 -17.31
C GLU A 57 -22.38 6.68 -16.50
N SER A 58 -23.63 6.21 -16.49
CA SER A 58 -23.99 4.96 -15.80
C SER A 58 -23.26 3.75 -16.38
N GLN A 59 -23.11 3.67 -17.70
CA GLN A 59 -22.38 2.60 -18.37
C GLN A 59 -20.88 2.69 -18.10
N ILE A 60 -20.34 3.91 -18.07
CA ILE A 60 -18.94 4.17 -17.71
C ILE A 60 -18.64 3.69 -16.29
N ILE A 61 -19.51 4.00 -15.34
CA ILE A 61 -19.36 3.58 -13.93
C ILE A 61 -19.49 2.05 -13.81
N GLU A 62 -20.48 1.44 -14.47
CA GLU A 62 -20.65 -0.01 -14.44
C GLU A 62 -19.43 -0.74 -15.01
N ARG A 63 -18.89 -0.28 -16.14
CA ARG A 63 -17.66 -0.83 -16.73
C ARG A 63 -16.47 -0.67 -15.78
N LEU A 64 -16.30 0.51 -15.20
CA LEU A 64 -15.21 0.77 -14.25
C LEU A 64 -15.30 -0.19 -13.06
N ASN A 65 -16.47 -0.34 -12.45
CA ASN A 65 -16.67 -1.23 -11.30
C ASN A 65 -16.34 -2.68 -11.64
N LYS A 66 -16.81 -3.21 -12.78
CA LYS A 66 -16.49 -4.59 -13.22
C LYS A 66 -14.97 -4.83 -13.33
N VAL A 67 -14.24 -3.83 -13.85
CA VAL A 67 -12.78 -3.92 -13.95
C VAL A 67 -12.11 -3.85 -12.57
N ILE A 68 -12.58 -2.96 -11.70
CA ILE A 68 -12.08 -2.87 -10.32
C ILE A 68 -12.33 -4.17 -9.54
N ASP A 69 -13.51 -4.78 -9.68
CA ASP A 69 -13.81 -6.07 -9.02
C ASP A 69 -12.88 -7.18 -9.51
N THR A 70 -12.64 -7.24 -10.82
CA THR A 70 -11.69 -8.19 -11.42
C THR A 70 -10.26 -7.95 -10.90
N LEU A 71 -9.86 -6.69 -10.73
CA LEU A 71 -8.56 -6.33 -10.17
C LEU A 71 -8.42 -6.77 -8.72
N ILE A 72 -9.45 -6.54 -7.90
CA ILE A 72 -9.49 -6.95 -6.49
C ILE A 72 -9.33 -8.47 -6.39
N GLN A 73 -10.05 -9.24 -7.21
CA GLN A 73 -9.94 -10.70 -7.22
C GLN A 73 -8.52 -11.16 -7.58
N ARG A 74 -7.91 -10.59 -8.62
CA ARG A 74 -6.53 -10.93 -9.03
C ARG A 74 -5.49 -10.56 -7.98
N GLU A 75 -5.66 -9.41 -7.33
CA GLU A 75 -4.78 -8.97 -6.25
C GLU A 75 -4.88 -9.90 -5.04
N ASN A 76 -6.09 -10.27 -4.61
CA ASN A 76 -6.30 -11.20 -3.50
C ASN A 76 -5.70 -12.58 -3.80
N GLN A 77 -5.93 -13.12 -5.00
CA GLN A 77 -5.32 -14.38 -5.41
C GLN A 77 -3.78 -14.31 -5.41
N SER A 78 -3.21 -13.19 -5.87
CA SER A 78 -1.76 -13.00 -5.85
C SER A 78 -1.22 -12.94 -4.42
N ARG A 79 -1.90 -12.25 -3.50
CA ARG A 79 -1.54 -12.21 -2.07
C ARG A 79 -1.58 -13.59 -1.42
N GLU A 80 -2.62 -14.37 -1.66
CA GLU A 80 -2.75 -15.75 -1.18
C GLU A 80 -1.61 -16.62 -1.71
N ASN A 81 -1.36 -16.60 -3.02
CA ASN A 81 -0.28 -17.37 -3.63
C ASN A 81 1.09 -16.96 -3.06
N LEU A 82 1.34 -15.67 -2.81
CA LEU A 82 2.58 -15.20 -2.20
C LEU A 82 2.71 -15.67 -0.74
N LEU A 83 1.60 -15.71 0.02
CA LEU A 83 1.59 -16.25 1.38
C LEU A 83 1.89 -17.75 1.42
N GLU A 84 1.42 -18.52 0.43
CA GLU A 84 1.66 -19.97 0.35
C GLU A 84 3.08 -20.27 -0.12
N THR A 85 3.53 -19.62 -1.20
CA THR A 85 4.78 -19.99 -1.89
C THR A 85 6.00 -19.21 -1.41
N LYS A 86 5.82 -17.97 -0.94
CA LYS A 86 6.91 -17.02 -0.62
C LYS A 86 6.75 -16.37 0.76
N ARG A 87 6.11 -17.07 1.72
CA ARG A 87 5.84 -16.55 3.08
C ARG A 87 7.05 -15.89 3.73
N THR A 88 8.18 -16.57 3.78
CA THR A 88 9.40 -16.07 4.44
C THR A 88 9.91 -14.78 3.82
N MET A 89 9.82 -14.65 2.49
CA MET A 89 10.20 -13.45 1.77
C MET A 89 9.27 -12.28 2.11
N LEU A 90 7.95 -12.50 2.14
CA LEU A 90 6.99 -11.49 2.58
C LEU A 90 7.27 -11.03 4.02
N MET A 91 7.50 -11.97 4.92
CA MET A 91 7.78 -11.67 6.33
C MET A 91 9.06 -10.85 6.51
N ASP A 92 10.13 -11.19 5.78
CA ASP A 92 11.37 -10.43 5.80
C ASP A 92 11.15 -9.00 5.25
N GLN A 93 10.44 -8.86 4.13
CA GLN A 93 10.12 -7.53 3.57
C GLN A 93 9.29 -6.68 4.52
N ILE A 94 8.24 -7.25 5.13
CA ILE A 94 7.40 -6.55 6.11
C ILE A 94 8.21 -6.16 7.35
N GLY A 95 9.03 -7.08 7.86
CA GLY A 95 9.89 -6.83 9.01
C GLY A 95 10.92 -5.73 8.75
N ARG A 96 11.56 -5.75 7.58
CA ARG A 96 12.50 -4.70 7.15
C ARG A 96 11.81 -3.36 6.98
N ALA A 97 10.64 -3.34 6.33
CA ALA A 97 9.88 -2.10 6.15
C ALA A 97 9.54 -1.47 7.50
N TYR A 98 9.02 -2.27 8.43
CA TYR A 98 8.74 -1.83 9.79
C TYR A 98 10.00 -1.34 10.52
N GLY A 99 11.11 -2.07 10.42
CA GLY A 99 12.38 -1.71 11.05
C GLY A 99 12.91 -0.36 10.56
N ILE A 100 12.91 -0.14 9.23
CA ILE A 100 13.35 1.13 8.64
C ILE A 100 12.44 2.27 9.07
N LEU A 101 11.11 2.10 8.95
CA LEU A 101 10.15 3.14 9.34
C LEU A 101 10.29 3.54 10.83
N THR A 102 10.67 2.60 11.70
CA THR A 102 10.80 2.86 13.15
C THR A 102 12.15 3.40 13.59
N HIS A 103 13.21 3.29 12.76
CA HIS A 103 14.58 3.63 13.18
C HIS A 103 15.32 4.59 12.24
N ALA A 104 14.88 4.79 10.99
CA ALA A 104 15.58 5.65 10.05
C ALA A 104 15.56 7.12 10.48
N PHE A 105 16.68 7.83 10.30
CA PHE A 105 16.82 9.27 10.59
C PHE A 105 16.56 10.17 9.39
N SER A 106 16.47 9.60 8.20
CA SER A 106 16.13 10.29 6.95
C SER A 106 15.41 9.29 6.05
N ILE A 107 14.28 9.69 5.47
CA ILE A 107 13.50 8.84 4.56
C ILE A 107 12.98 9.71 3.42
N SER A 108 13.32 9.35 2.18
CA SER A 108 12.81 10.06 1.01
C SER A 108 11.30 9.84 0.80
N SER A 109 10.64 10.69 -0.01
CA SER A 109 9.20 10.51 -0.29
C SER A 109 8.90 9.16 -0.97
N LYS A 110 9.72 8.76 -1.95
CA LYS A 110 9.56 7.50 -2.68
C LYS A 110 9.73 6.30 -1.75
N GLU A 111 10.76 6.35 -0.91
CA GLU A 111 11.04 5.28 0.05
C GLU A 111 9.93 5.15 1.09
N ALA A 112 9.47 6.26 1.70
CA ALA A 112 8.38 6.22 2.66
C ALA A 112 7.10 5.62 2.06
N LEU A 113 6.72 6.02 0.84
CA LEU A 113 5.56 5.45 0.14
C LEU A 113 5.69 3.93 -0.06
N ASN A 114 6.87 3.46 -0.48
CA ASN A 114 7.12 2.05 -0.69
C ASN A 114 7.10 1.25 0.62
N LEU A 115 7.74 1.75 1.68
CA LEU A 115 7.78 1.07 2.98
C LEU A 115 6.38 1.03 3.63
N LEU A 116 5.64 2.14 3.58
CA LEU A 116 4.26 2.20 4.09
C LEU A 116 3.32 1.29 3.28
N SER A 117 3.55 1.16 1.97
CA SER A 117 2.84 0.21 1.11
C SER A 117 3.06 -1.24 1.54
N VAL A 118 4.31 -1.62 1.84
CA VAL A 118 4.65 -2.95 2.36
C VAL A 118 4.06 -3.18 3.75
N MET A 119 4.11 -2.17 4.63
CA MET A 119 3.47 -2.25 5.95
C MET A 119 1.96 -2.45 5.83
N ARG A 120 1.30 -1.74 4.91
CA ARG A 120 -0.14 -1.91 4.62
C ARG A 120 -0.46 -3.30 4.09
N LEU A 121 0.37 -3.86 3.20
CA LEU A 121 0.25 -5.26 2.80
C LEU A 121 0.36 -6.18 4.03
N GLY A 122 1.30 -5.92 4.94
CA GLY A 122 1.43 -6.68 6.17
C GLY A 122 0.17 -6.65 7.04
N ILE A 123 -0.51 -5.50 7.13
CA ILE A 123 -1.80 -5.36 7.82
C ILE A 123 -2.86 -6.22 7.12
N ASP A 124 -2.97 -6.10 5.80
CA ASP A 124 -3.95 -6.85 5.01
C ASP A 124 -3.75 -8.38 5.08
N LEU A 125 -2.51 -8.83 5.28
CA LEU A 125 -2.17 -10.24 5.45
C LEU A 125 -2.23 -10.71 6.92
N GLY A 126 -2.59 -9.85 7.86
CA GLY A 126 -2.78 -10.19 9.27
C GLY A 126 -1.51 -10.19 10.14
N PHE A 127 -0.39 -9.67 9.65
CA PHE A 127 0.84 -9.53 10.44
C PHE A 127 0.76 -8.39 11.48
N PHE A 128 -0.19 -7.48 11.32
CA PHE A 128 -0.49 -6.36 12.21
C PHE A 128 -1.99 -6.29 12.51
N PRO A 129 -2.44 -5.52 13.53
CA PRO A 129 -3.85 -5.28 13.76
C PRO A 129 -4.53 -4.53 12.60
N GLU A 130 -5.81 -4.82 12.38
CA GLU A 130 -6.59 -4.27 11.26
C GLU A 130 -6.80 -2.75 11.38
N GLU A 131 -6.86 -2.23 12.61
CA GLU A 131 -6.95 -0.80 12.91
C GLU A 131 -5.76 -0.02 12.33
N GLY A 132 -4.64 -0.70 12.08
CA GLY A 132 -3.48 -0.14 11.41
C GLY A 132 -3.76 0.35 9.99
N ARG A 133 -4.79 -0.16 9.31
CA ARG A 133 -5.11 0.23 7.92
C ARG A 133 -5.38 1.72 7.79
N VAL A 134 -6.24 2.26 8.66
CA VAL A 134 -6.59 3.70 8.65
C VAL A 134 -5.36 4.53 9.01
N PHE A 135 -4.63 4.10 10.04
CA PHE A 135 -3.40 4.74 10.49
C PHE A 135 -2.35 4.83 9.36
N THR A 136 -2.08 3.74 8.64
CA THR A 136 -1.11 3.73 7.53
C THR A 136 -1.57 4.62 6.36
N ASN A 137 -2.87 4.66 6.08
CA ASN A 137 -3.43 5.55 5.04
C ASN A 137 -3.25 7.03 5.40
N SER A 138 -3.48 7.41 6.67
CA SER A 138 -3.21 8.77 7.13
C SER A 138 -1.72 9.10 7.02
N LEU A 139 -0.84 8.17 7.40
CA LEU A 139 0.61 8.39 7.34
C LEU A 139 1.11 8.54 5.88
N LEU A 140 0.52 7.83 4.92
CA LEU A 140 0.81 8.04 3.49
C LEU A 140 0.54 9.49 3.04
N MET A 141 -0.50 10.13 3.58
CA MET A 141 -0.84 11.52 3.28
C MET A 141 0.05 12.51 4.05
N GLU A 142 0.22 12.31 5.36
CA GLU A 142 1.01 13.18 6.25
C GLU A 142 2.49 13.27 5.82
N THR A 143 3.03 12.20 5.24
CA THR A 143 4.43 12.17 4.77
C THR A 143 4.67 12.87 3.42
N GLN A 144 3.62 13.38 2.75
CA GLN A 144 3.78 14.07 1.47
C GLN A 144 4.47 15.43 1.62
N PRO A 145 5.27 15.88 0.64
CA PRO A 145 6.07 17.11 0.76
C PRO A 145 5.28 18.37 1.13
N ALA A 146 4.06 18.54 0.60
CA ALA A 146 3.21 19.69 0.87
C ALA A 146 2.59 19.63 2.28
N HIS A 147 2.23 18.43 2.76
CA HIS A 147 1.68 18.24 4.10
C HIS A 147 2.75 18.49 5.17
N LEU A 148 3.98 18.04 4.93
CA LEU A 148 5.12 18.31 5.82
C LEU A 148 5.40 19.81 5.95
N GLN A 149 5.39 20.55 4.83
CA GLN A 149 5.58 22.00 4.85
C GLN A 149 4.42 22.74 5.51
N HIS A 150 3.19 22.25 5.32
CA HIS A 150 2.02 22.81 5.99
C HIS A 150 2.11 22.60 7.52
N PHE A 151 2.52 21.42 7.95
CA PHE A 151 2.70 21.09 9.36
C PHE A 151 3.83 21.91 10.02
N SER A 152 4.96 22.10 9.33
CA SER A 152 6.08 22.90 9.85
C SER A 152 5.88 24.41 9.72
N GLN A 153 4.86 24.87 9.00
CA GLN A 153 4.61 26.28 8.63
C GLN A 153 5.82 26.99 7.98
N GLN A 154 6.74 26.23 7.40
CA GLN A 154 7.99 26.73 6.84
C GLN A 154 8.28 26.05 5.50
N LYS A 155 8.96 26.77 4.61
CA LYS A 155 9.52 26.17 3.39
C LYS A 155 10.74 25.36 3.77
N LEU A 156 10.64 24.04 3.66
CA LEU A 156 11.72 23.10 3.95
C LEU A 156 12.43 22.70 2.66
N ALA A 157 13.76 22.61 2.70
CA ALA A 157 14.57 21.97 1.66
C ALA A 157 14.26 20.47 1.55
N ALA A 158 14.74 19.81 0.49
CA ALA A 158 14.45 18.39 0.28
C ALA A 158 14.97 17.51 1.43
N GLU A 159 16.20 17.74 1.86
CA GLU A 159 16.85 17.00 2.95
C GLU A 159 16.13 17.22 4.29
N GLU A 160 15.77 18.47 4.61
CA GLU A 160 15.00 18.79 5.82
C GLU A 160 13.63 18.10 5.84
N ARG A 161 12.96 17.99 4.68
CA ARG A 161 11.71 17.22 4.56
C ARG A 161 11.93 15.73 4.81
N ASP A 162 13.06 15.19 4.37
CA ASP A 162 13.37 13.77 4.53
C ASP A 162 13.67 13.41 5.99
N HIS A 163 14.33 14.30 6.72
CA HIS A 163 14.49 14.20 8.18
C HIS A 163 13.17 14.34 8.92
N LEU A 164 12.40 15.41 8.66
CA LEU A 164 11.11 15.64 9.31
C LEU A 164 10.13 14.49 9.04
N ARG A 165 10.12 13.94 7.83
CA ARG A 165 9.33 12.75 7.47
C ARG A 165 9.71 11.57 8.35
N ALA A 166 11.01 11.29 8.48
CA ALA A 166 11.49 10.21 9.31
C ALA A 166 11.06 10.40 10.77
N ASP A 167 11.18 11.63 11.31
CA ASP A 167 10.79 11.94 12.69
C ASP A 167 9.30 11.72 12.94
N ILE A 168 8.43 12.23 12.06
CA ILE A 168 6.97 12.05 12.16
C ILE A 168 6.62 10.56 12.09
N VAL A 169 7.21 9.82 11.15
CA VAL A 169 6.95 8.39 10.98
C VAL A 169 7.36 7.62 12.23
N ARG A 170 8.56 7.87 12.78
CA ARG A 170 9.04 7.21 14.00
C ARG A 170 8.16 7.53 15.21
N GLU A 171 7.79 8.78 15.41
CA GLU A 171 6.93 9.18 16.53
C GLU A 171 5.53 8.56 16.42
N LYS A 172 4.93 8.56 15.22
CA LYS A 172 3.62 7.93 14.98
C LYS A 172 3.67 6.41 15.18
N LEU A 173 4.77 5.76 14.82
CA LEU A 173 4.94 4.30 14.93
C LEU A 173 5.45 3.83 16.30
N LYS A 174 5.83 4.73 17.20
CA LYS A 174 6.43 4.40 18.50
C LYS A 174 5.59 3.42 19.34
N ASN A 175 4.26 3.57 19.29
CA ASN A 175 3.30 2.71 20.00
C ASN A 175 2.63 1.69 19.07
N PHE A 176 3.04 1.61 17.80
CA PHE A 176 2.48 0.66 16.86
C PHE A 176 3.06 -0.74 17.16
N PRO A 177 2.22 -1.80 17.16
CA PRO A 177 2.70 -3.13 17.49
C PRO A 177 3.66 -3.67 16.42
N LYS A 178 4.64 -4.45 16.88
CA LYS A 178 5.60 -5.15 16.02
C LYS A 178 4.87 -6.22 15.18
N PRO A 179 5.37 -6.54 13.98
CA PRO A 179 4.77 -7.57 13.14
C PRO A 179 4.81 -8.93 13.85
N ASN A 180 3.66 -9.62 13.92
CA ASN A 180 3.55 -10.94 14.53
C ASN A 180 3.85 -12.04 13.51
N LYS A 181 4.94 -12.78 13.73
CA LYS A 181 5.38 -13.84 12.83
C LYS A 181 4.44 -15.06 12.77
N ASN A 182 3.67 -15.26 13.83
CA ASN A 182 2.89 -16.48 14.06
C ASN A 182 1.40 -16.30 13.77
N LYS A 183 0.93 -15.07 13.52
CA LYS A 183 -0.49 -14.80 13.24
C LYS A 183 -0.77 -15.07 11.76
N LEU A 184 -1.67 -16.02 11.50
CA LEU A 184 -2.24 -16.28 10.18
C LEU A 184 -3.51 -15.44 9.99
N PRO A 185 -3.81 -14.95 8.78
CA PRO A 185 -5.13 -14.41 8.48
C PRO A 185 -6.15 -15.54 8.66
N GLY A 186 -7.11 -15.36 9.59
CA GLY A 186 -8.18 -16.33 9.89
C GLY A 186 -8.09 -17.05 11.25
N GLY A 187 -7.06 -16.81 12.07
CA GLY A 187 -6.98 -17.37 13.42
C GLY A 187 -7.80 -16.56 14.43
N GLN A 188 -8.85 -17.16 15.00
CA GLN A 188 -9.48 -16.68 16.23
C GLN A 188 -8.39 -16.39 17.27
N THR A 189 -8.56 -15.32 18.04
CA THR A 189 -7.73 -15.05 19.22
C THR A 189 -7.81 -16.26 20.17
N GLU A 190 -6.84 -17.16 20.10
CA GLU A 190 -6.63 -18.11 21.18
C GLU A 190 -6.30 -17.29 22.43
N GLY A 191 -7.14 -17.47 23.46
CA GLY A 191 -6.98 -16.84 24.76
C GLY A 191 -5.65 -17.21 25.43
N PRO A 192 -5.32 -16.57 26.56
CA PRO A 192 -4.03 -16.75 27.20
C PRO A 192 -3.81 -18.23 27.52
N ALA A 193 -2.61 -18.72 27.18
CA ALA A 193 -2.17 -20.08 27.48
C ALA A 193 -2.34 -20.38 28.97
N PRO A 194 -2.80 -21.59 29.36
CA PRO A 194 -2.96 -21.95 30.75
C PRO A 194 -1.59 -21.95 31.45
N GLU A 195 -1.53 -21.29 32.61
CA GLU A 195 -0.39 -21.36 33.53
C GLU A 195 -0.15 -22.82 33.90
N ILE A 196 1.08 -23.28 33.68
CA ILE A 196 1.55 -24.59 34.11
C ILE A 196 1.77 -24.50 35.62
N GLN A 197 0.99 -25.28 36.38
CA GLN A 197 1.20 -25.54 37.81
C GLN A 197 2.47 -26.33 38.07
#